data_AF-A0A2A7MD58-F1
#
_entry.id   AF-A0A2A7MD58-F1
#
_cell.length_a   1.000
_cell.length_b   1.000
_cell.length_c   1.000
_cell.angle_alpha   90.00
_cell.angle_beta   90.00
_cell.angle_gamma   90.00
#
_symmetry.space_group_name_H-M   'P 1'
#
loop_
_entity.id
_entity.type
_entity.pdbx_description
1 polymer ?
#
loop_
_entity_poly.entity_id
_entity_poly.type
_entity_poly.pdbx_seq_one_letter_code
_entity_poly.pdbx_strand_id
1 'polypeptide(L)' 'MRNKDVFTSLVRIKGNPNRKVVSVKSTDTIEKELWIESSKVLSRIYISTPVYIGDIICKNIMNTGIDIICTKNIE' A
#
# COMPACT_ATOMS: atom_id res chain seq x y z
N MET A 1 13.28 -15.60 -14.28
CA MET A 1 13.00 -14.37 -13.49
C MET A 1 12.15 -14.77 -12.29
N ARG A 2 12.31 -14.16 -11.11
CA ARG A 2 11.41 -14.43 -9.97
C ARG A 2 10.04 -13.81 -10.26
N ASN A 3 9.00 -14.64 -10.24
CA ASN A 3 7.62 -14.24 -10.53
C ASN A 3 6.93 -13.53 -9.35
N LYS A 4 7.41 -13.78 -8.13
CA LYS A 4 6.99 -13.07 -6.92
C LYS A 4 8.07 -12.11 -6.44
N ASP A 5 7.65 -10.95 -5.94
CA ASP A 5 8.52 -9.98 -5.28
C ASP A 5 7.71 -9.11 -4.31
N VAL A 6 8.38 -8.34 -3.45
CA VAL A 6 7.72 -7.42 -2.53
C VAL A 6 7.05 -6.30 -3.34
N PHE A 7 5.74 -6.16 -3.20
CA PHE A 7 4.98 -5.12 -3.89
C PHE A 7 5.15 -3.80 -3.15
N THR A 8 5.64 -2.78 -3.85
CA THR A 8 5.75 -1.42 -3.34
C THR A 8 4.94 -0.47 -4.19
N SER A 9 4.14 0.39 -3.55
CA SER A 9 3.27 1.32 -4.26
C SER A 9 3.02 2.59 -3.42
N LEU A 10 2.11 3.44 -3.89
CA LEU A 10 1.74 4.70 -3.28
C LEU A 10 0.23 4.72 -3.01
N VAL A 11 -0.16 5.25 -1.85
CA VAL A 11 -1.57 5.47 -1.49
C VAL A 11 -1.81 6.95 -1.25
N ARG A 12 -2.99 7.44 -1.63
CA ARG A 12 -3.35 8.86 -1.51
C ARG A 12 -3.74 9.20 -0.08
N ILE A 13 -3.32 10.37 0.36
CA ILE A 13 -3.66 10.92 1.67
C ILE A 13 -4.68 12.04 1.49
N LYS A 14 -5.70 12.05 2.35
CA LYS A 14 -6.67 13.13 2.44
C LYS A 14 -6.34 14.01 3.64
N GLY A 15 -6.36 15.33 3.43
CA GLY A 15 -6.30 16.32 4.52
C GLY A 15 -4.89 16.74 4.96
N ASN A 16 -3.81 16.22 4.36
CA ASN A 16 -2.47 16.69 4.67
C ASN A 16 -1.97 17.72 3.62
N PRO A 17 -1.63 18.96 4.03
CA PRO A 17 -1.21 20.01 3.09
C PRO A 17 0.17 19.78 2.49
N ASN A 18 1.05 19.06 3.19
CA ASN A 18 2.44 18.85 2.82
C ASN A 18 2.66 17.54 2.04
N ARG A 19 1.79 16.54 2.24
CA ARG A 19 1.90 15.22 1.58
C ARG A 19 0.58 14.74 1.03
N LYS A 20 0.55 14.50 -0.29
CA LYS A 20 -0.62 13.98 -0.99
C LYS A 20 -0.62 12.44 -1.11
N VAL A 21 0.52 11.80 -0.86
CA VAL A 21 0.68 10.35 -0.96
C VAL A 21 1.65 9.82 0.10
N VAL A 22 1.52 8.54 0.44
CA VAL A 22 2.45 7.79 1.29
C VAL A 22 2.96 6.54 0.56
N SER A 23 4.18 6.13 0.89
CA SER A 23 4.75 4.86 0.44
C SER A 23 4.18 3.70 1.25
N VAL A 24 3.80 2.65 0.54
CA VAL A 24 3.32 1.40 1.12
C VAL A 24 4.09 0.21 0.54
N LYS A 25 4.17 -0.87 1.31
CA LYS A 25 4.71 -2.15 0.85
C LYS A 25 3.80 -3.30 1.26
N SER A 26 3.89 -4.43 0.57
CA SER A 26 3.30 -5.67 1.03
C SER A 26 4.07 -6.28 2.19
N THR A 27 3.38 -7.03 3.05
CA THR A 27 4.00 -7.78 4.14
C THR A 27 4.84 -8.96 3.64
N ASP A 28 4.47 -9.53 2.49
CA ASP A 28 5.16 -10.65 1.84
C ASP A 28 5.17 -10.46 0.31
N THR A 29 5.79 -11.38 -0.42
CA THR A 29 5.93 -11.35 -1.87
C THR A 29 4.59 -11.62 -2.59
N ILE A 30 4.30 -10.79 -3.59
CA ILE A 30 3.09 -10.88 -4.42
C ILE A 30 3.51 -11.23 -5.86
N GLU A 31 2.72 -12.05 -6.54
CA GLU A 31 2.88 -12.33 -7.97
C GLU A 31 2.87 -11.03 -8.77
N LYS A 32 3.87 -10.83 -9.64
CA LYS A 32 4.01 -9.58 -10.44
C LYS A 32 2.82 -9.30 -11.33
N GLU A 33 2.12 -10.34 -11.76
CA GLU A 33 0.88 -10.23 -12.54
C GLU A 33 -0.24 -9.49 -11.77
N LEU A 34 -0.27 -9.62 -10.44
CA LEU A 34 -1.25 -8.96 -9.58
C LEU A 34 -0.88 -7.52 -9.22
N TRP A 35 0.32 -7.04 -9.58
CA TRP A 35 0.77 -5.71 -9.18
C TRP A 35 -0.05 -4.60 -9.83
N ILE A 36 -0.46 -4.79 -11.08
CA ILE A 36 -1.29 -3.83 -11.81
C ILE A 36 -2.68 -3.73 -11.15
N GLU A 37 -3.31 -4.86 -10.87
CA GLU A 37 -4.63 -4.89 -10.21
C GLU A 37 -4.56 -4.37 -8.77
N SER A 38 -3.54 -4.75 -8.02
CA SER A 38 -3.29 -4.23 -6.65
C SER A 38 -3.12 -2.70 -6.66
N SER A 39 -2.41 -2.15 -7.65
CA SER A 39 -2.26 -0.70 -7.81
C SER A 39 -3.59 -0.01 -8.14
N LYS A 40 -4.45 -0.64 -8.95
CA LYS A 40 -5.80 -0.11 -9.23
C LYS A 40 -6.64 -0.06 -7.96
N VAL A 41 -6.58 -1.08 -7.12
CA VAL A 41 -7.27 -1.11 -5.82
C VAL A 41 -6.76 0.02 -4.93
N LEU A 42 -5.43 0.12 -4.75
CA LEU A 42 -4.81 1.18 -3.94
C LEU A 42 -5.14 2.59 -4.45
N SER A 43 -5.28 2.78 -5.76
CA SER A 43 -5.61 4.09 -6.34
C SER A 43 -6.97 4.65 -5.87
N ARG A 44 -7.89 3.77 -5.47
CA ARG A 44 -9.24 4.13 -4.97
C ARG A 44 -9.27 4.38 -3.47
N ILE A 45 -8.20 4.01 -2.76
CA ILE A 45 -8.10 4.16 -1.31
C ILE A 45 -7.52 5.53 -0.98
N TYR A 46 -8.15 6.19 -0.01
CA TYR A 46 -7.66 7.42 0.59
C TYR A 46 -7.49 7.19 2.08
N ILE A 47 -6.33 7.54 2.61
CA ILE A 47 -6.02 7.44 4.04
C ILE A 47 -6.00 8.83 4.68
N SER A 48 -6.43 8.93 5.92
CA SER A 48 -6.31 10.13 6.75
C SER A 48 -5.06 10.06 7.61
N THR A 49 -4.50 11.19 8.01
CA THR A 49 -3.43 11.24 9.01
C THR A 49 -4.02 11.24 10.43
N PRO A 50 -3.26 10.80 11.46
CA PRO A 50 -1.90 10.27 11.41
C PRO A 50 -1.81 8.82 10.90
N VAL A 51 -0.70 8.48 10.25
CA VAL A 51 -0.36 7.13 9.80
C VAL A 51 1.09 6.84 10.15
N TYR A 52 1.34 5.69 10.76
CA TYR A 52 2.65 5.25 11.22
C TYR A 52 3.19 4.06 10.42
N ILE A 53 4.50 3.84 10.51
CA ILE A 53 5.17 2.68 9.92
C ILE A 53 4.57 1.41 10.54
N GLY A 54 4.12 0.49 9.68
CA GLY A 54 3.47 -0.75 10.10
C GLY A 54 1.95 -0.70 10.11
N ASP A 55 1.34 0.49 9.96
CA ASP A 55 -0.11 0.59 9.86
C ASP A 55 -0.62 -0.13 8.60
N ILE A 56 -1.66 -0.94 8.78
CA ILE A 56 -2.28 -1.70 7.71
C ILE A 56 -3.22 -0.78 6.93
N ILE A 57 -2.85 -0.48 5.69
CA ILE A 57 -3.63 0.35 4.78
C ILE A 57 -4.71 -0.45 4.05
N CYS A 58 -4.37 -1.69 3.68
CA CYS A 58 -5.30 -2.62 3.04
C CYS A 58 -5.01 -4.02 3.55
N LYS A 59 -5.98 -4.62 4.24
CA LYS A 59 -5.88 -5.99 4.73
C LYS A 59 -6.30 -6.97 3.65
N ASN A 60 -5.56 -8.06 3.49
CA ASN A 60 -5.84 -9.16 2.58
C ASN A 60 -6.10 -8.68 1.13
N ILE A 61 -5.10 -8.02 0.52
CA ILE A 61 -5.24 -7.45 -0.81
C ILE A 61 -5.54 -8.56 -1.83
N MET A 62 -6.62 -8.37 -2.60
CA MET A 62 -7.06 -9.32 -3.63
C MET A 62 -7.29 -10.75 -3.12
N ASN A 63 -7.65 -10.93 -1.84
CA ASN A 63 -7.84 -12.23 -1.19
C ASN A 63 -6.61 -13.16 -1.22
N THR A 64 -5.41 -12.57 -1.25
CA THR A 64 -4.14 -13.30 -1.31
C THR A 64 -3.59 -13.76 0.04
N GLY A 65 -4.19 -13.28 1.14
CA GLY A 65 -3.67 -13.43 2.51
C GLY A 65 -2.58 -12.42 2.87
N ILE A 66 -2.25 -11.47 1.99
CA ILE A 66 -1.16 -10.51 2.16
C ILE A 66 -1.72 -9.13 2.48
N ASP A 67 -1.07 -8.43 3.40
CA ASP A 67 -1.47 -7.08 3.81
C ASP A 67 -0.58 -6.03 3.17
N ILE A 68 -1.12 -4.83 2.97
CA ILE A 68 -0.37 -3.65 2.55
C ILE A 68 -0.19 -2.74 3.75
N ILE A 69 1.07 -2.46 4.09
CA ILE A 69 1.46 -1.65 5.24
C ILE A 69 2.15 -0.36 4.83
N CYS A 70 1.99 0.65 5.67
CA CYS A 70 2.68 1.92 5.52
C CYS A 70 4.17 1.80 5.87
N THR A 71 5.02 2.47 5.09
CA THR A 71 6.48 2.50 5.33
C THR A 71 7.00 3.86 5.77
N LYS A 72 6.12 4.83 6.02
CA LYS A 72 6.52 6.19 6.40
C LYS A 72 5.55 6.80 7.39
N ASN A 73 6.09 7.42 8.43
CA ASN A 73 5.30 8.19 9.38
C ASN A 73 4.82 9.50 8.73
N ILE A 74 3.53 9.79 8.90
CA ILE A 74 2.87 11.02 8.48
C ILE A 74 1.90 11.43 9.58
N GLU A 75 2.13 12.62 10.12
CA GLU A 75 1.25 13.30 11.08
C GLU A 75 0.34 14.30 10.34
#